data_AF-A0A7J7IXG7-F1
#
_entry.id   AF-A0A7J7IXG7-F1
#
_cell.length_a   1.000
_cell.length_b   1.000
_cell.length_c   1.000
_cell.angle_alpha   90.00
_cell.angle_beta   90.00
_cell.angle_gamma   90.00
#
_symmetry.space_group_name_H-M   'P 1'
#
loop_
_entity.id
_entity.type
_entity.pdbx_description
1 polymer ?
#
loop_
_entity_poly.entity_id
_entity_poly.type
_entity_poly.pdbx_seq_one_letter_code
_entity_poly.pdbx_strand_id
1 'polypeptide(L)'
;MFSVQGLDVDKEIHHVEKELICCCQQLQKVISLMSGYPQIFGKVSSFILSDVVHSLKSVTLLPNVKKYLYSALNGLFDLLDEFSSIMLKTNLKEAEREIFKAIYSQWEKYHKYTGKV
;
A
#
# COMPACT_ATOMS: atom_id res chain seq x y z
N MET A 1 -23.69 19.78 31.25
CA MET A 1 -23.38 20.62 30.07
C MET A 1 -21.96 20.25 29.58
N PHE A 2 -21.77 19.07 28.98
CA PHE A 2 -20.48 18.61 28.44
C PHE A 2 -20.73 17.58 27.32
N SER A 3 -21.08 18.02 26.12
CA SER A 3 -21.15 17.11 24.94
C SER A 3 -20.82 17.79 23.61
N VAL A 4 -20.26 19.00 23.60
CA VAL A 4 -20.04 19.75 22.35
C VAL A 4 -18.65 19.52 21.74
N GLN A 5 -17.64 19.08 22.53
CA GLN A 5 -16.27 18.90 22.04
C GLN A 5 -16.01 17.57 21.28
N GLY A 6 -16.85 16.54 21.43
CA GLY A 6 -16.66 15.27 20.71
C GLY A 6 -17.03 15.33 19.22
N LEU A 7 -18.11 16.05 18.89
CA LEU A 7 -18.68 16.14 17.55
C LEU A 7 -17.80 16.89 16.53
N ASP A 8 -16.91 17.76 16.99
CA ASP A 8 -15.99 18.51 16.12
C ASP A 8 -14.76 17.67 15.76
N VAL A 9 -14.20 16.96 16.74
CA VAL A 9 -13.02 16.09 16.54
C VAL A 9 -13.35 14.90 15.63
N ASP A 10 -14.52 14.28 15.79
CA ASP A 10 -14.96 13.19 14.93
C ASP A 10 -15.14 13.62 13.47
N LYS A 11 -15.60 14.86 13.24
CA LYS A 11 -15.73 15.44 11.88
C LYS A 11 -14.37 15.73 11.26
N GLU A 12 -13.42 16.23 12.04
CA GLU A 12 -12.07 16.53 11.59
C GLU A 12 -11.32 15.23 11.22
N ILE A 13 -11.40 14.19 12.06
CA ILE A 13 -10.83 12.87 11.76
C ILE A 13 -11.44 12.29 10.48
N HIS A 14 -12.77 12.37 10.33
CA HIS A 14 -13.45 11.87 9.13
C HIS A 14 -13.06 12.65 7.87
N HIS A 15 -12.84 13.97 7.99
CA HIS A 15 -12.38 14.80 6.88
C HIS A 15 -10.97 14.39 6.43
N VAL A 16 -10.02 14.30 7.38
CA VAL A 16 -8.64 13.88 7.10
C VAL A 16 -8.59 12.46 6.54
N GLU A 17 -9.40 11.54 7.08
CA GLU A 17 -9.51 10.17 6.57
C GLU A 17 -9.94 10.16 5.09
N LYS A 18 -10.93 10.99 4.73
CA LYS A 18 -11.41 11.11 3.34
C LYS A 18 -10.32 11.67 2.40
N GLU A 19 -9.56 12.66 2.85
CA GLU A 19 -8.44 13.21 2.07
C GLU A 19 -7.36 12.15 1.83
N LEU A 20 -6.98 11.41 2.88
CA LEU A 20 -6.02 10.30 2.77
C LEU A 20 -6.49 9.20 1.81
N ILE A 21 -7.79 8.88 1.82
CA ILE A 21 -8.38 7.94 0.87
C ILE A 21 -8.26 8.47 -0.57
N CYS A 22 -8.54 9.77 -0.79
CA CYS A 22 -8.39 10.40 -2.10
C CYS A 22 -6.93 10.32 -2.58
N CYS A 23 -5.97 10.59 -1.69
CA CYS A 23 -4.54 10.44 -1.98
C CYS A 23 -4.18 9.00 -2.37
N CYS A 24 -4.72 7.99 -1.66
CA CYS A 24 -4.50 6.59 -2.01
C CYS A 24 -5.06 6.24 -3.40
N GLN A 25 -6.22 6.79 -3.76
CA GLN A 25 -6.82 6.59 -5.09
C GLN A 25 -6.01 7.27 -6.21
N GLN A 26 -5.45 8.45 -5.94
CA GLN A 26 -4.54 9.11 -6.88
C GLN A 26 -3.25 8.30 -7.06
N LEU A 27 -2.68 7.80 -5.96
CA LEU A 27 -1.53 6.90 -5.99
C LEU A 27 -1.83 5.65 -6.82
N GLN A 28 -3.01 5.04 -6.67
CA GLN A 28 -3.42 3.89 -7.47
C GLN A 28 -3.44 4.22 -8.97
N LYS A 29 -3.90 5.42 -9.37
CA LYS A 29 -3.86 5.86 -10.77
C LYS A 29 -2.43 6.00 -11.29
N VAL A 30 -1.52 6.57 -10.50
CA VAL A 30 -0.10 6.67 -10.86
C VAL A 30 0.52 5.29 -11.03
N ILE A 31 0.27 4.37 -10.10
CA ILE A 31 0.76 2.99 -10.19
C ILE A 31 0.20 2.30 -11.43
N SER A 32 -1.09 2.50 -11.75
CA SER A 32 -1.70 1.95 -12.97
C SER A 32 -1.04 2.48 -14.25
N LEU A 33 -0.60 3.74 -14.28
CA LEU A 33 0.16 4.29 -15.41
C LEU A 33 1.55 3.66 -15.49
N MET A 34 2.20 3.40 -14.35
CA MET A 34 3.49 2.69 -14.30
C MET A 34 3.36 1.25 -14.81
N SER A 35 2.24 0.58 -14.53
CA SER A 35 1.95 -0.78 -15.05
C SER A 35 1.91 -0.84 -16.58
N GLY A 36 1.73 0.28 -17.27
CA GLY A 36 1.83 0.37 -18.74
C GLY A 36 3.27 0.27 -19.28
N TYR A 37 4.29 0.41 -18.43
CA TYR A 37 5.72 0.40 -18.82
C TYR A 37 6.56 -0.51 -17.92
N PRO A 38 6.26 -1.82 -17.85
CA PRO A 38 6.89 -2.76 -16.92
C PRO A 38 8.41 -2.89 -17.08
N GLN A 39 8.95 -2.73 -18.29
CA GLN A 39 10.38 -2.76 -18.57
C GLN A 39 11.16 -1.63 -17.90
N ILE A 40 10.50 -0.50 -17.62
CA ILE A 40 11.09 0.66 -16.94
C ILE A 40 10.84 0.54 -15.44
N PHE A 41 9.59 0.28 -15.05
CA PHE A 41 9.18 0.37 -13.64
C PHE A 41 9.31 -0.93 -12.85
N GLY A 42 9.48 -2.09 -13.48
CA GLY A 42 9.61 -3.37 -12.77
C GLY A 42 10.84 -3.45 -11.87
N LYS A 43 11.95 -2.82 -12.25
CA LYS A 43 13.13 -2.71 -11.37
C LYS A 43 12.87 -1.76 -10.20
N VAL A 44 12.20 -0.65 -10.47
CA VAL A 44 11.95 0.44 -9.50
C VAL A 44 10.87 0.05 -8.48
N SER A 45 9.91 -0.80 -8.85
CA SER A 45 8.81 -1.23 -7.98
C SER A 45 9.29 -1.88 -6.69
N SER A 46 10.40 -2.63 -6.75
CA SER A 46 11.03 -3.24 -5.56
C SER A 46 11.55 -2.21 -4.56
N PHE A 47 12.20 -1.15 -5.04
CA PHE A 47 12.68 -0.06 -4.19
C PHE A 47 11.52 0.73 -3.59
N ILE A 48 10.50 1.03 -4.39
CA ILE A 48 9.29 1.72 -3.92
C ILE A 48 8.60 0.90 -2.83
N LEU A 49 8.44 -0.41 -3.02
CA LEU A 49 7.83 -1.29 -2.02
C LEU A 49 8.68 -1.36 -0.74
N SER A 50 10.01 -1.37 -0.86
CA SER A 50 10.91 -1.30 0.30
C SER A 50 10.66 -0.02 1.11
N ASP A 51 10.62 1.13 0.45
CA ASP A 51 10.43 2.43 1.09
C ASP A 51 9.04 2.56 1.72
N VAL A 52 8.00 2.02 1.06
CA VAL A 52 6.64 1.95 1.61
C VAL A 52 6.61 1.09 2.86
N VAL A 53 7.20 -0.11 2.83
CA VAL A 53 7.24 -1.02 3.99
C VAL A 53 8.01 -0.37 5.14
N HIS A 54 9.12 0.30 4.85
CA HIS A 54 9.88 1.04 5.85
C HIS A 54 9.04 2.13 6.51
N SER A 55 8.29 2.89 5.71
CA SER A 55 7.39 3.95 6.18
C SER A 55 6.22 3.39 6.99
N LEU A 56 5.65 2.25 6.60
CA LEU A 56 4.57 1.57 7.33
C LEU A 56 5.00 1.06 8.71
N LYS A 57 6.31 0.87 8.93
CA LYS A 57 6.83 0.45 10.24
C LYS A 57 6.65 1.52 11.32
N SER A 58 6.66 2.81 10.95
CA SER A 58 6.61 3.92 11.91
C SER A 58 5.22 4.55 12.04
N VAL A 59 4.23 4.10 11.27
CA VAL A 59 2.93 4.75 11.16
C VAL A 59 1.80 3.76 11.45
N THR A 60 0.83 4.18 12.26
CA THR A 60 -0.42 3.44 12.45
C THR A 60 -1.46 3.99 11.49
N LEU A 61 -1.96 3.15 10.57
CA LEU A 61 -2.99 3.54 9.61
C LEU A 61 -4.39 3.18 10.10
N LEU A 62 -5.34 4.10 9.88
CA LEU A 62 -6.76 3.80 10.04
C LEU A 62 -7.17 2.65 9.11
N PRO A 63 -8.07 1.75 9.54
CA PRO A 63 -8.44 0.57 8.76
C PRO A 63 -8.92 0.87 7.33
N ASN A 64 -9.68 1.96 7.13
CA ASN A 64 -10.16 2.32 5.80
C ASN A 64 -9.02 2.81 4.92
N VAL A 65 -8.16 3.71 5.42
CA VAL A 65 -6.99 4.20 4.68
C VAL A 65 -6.07 3.04 4.32
N LYS A 66 -5.83 2.12 5.25
CA LYS A 66 -5.03 0.90 5.04
C LYS A 66 -5.58 0.07 3.87
N LYS A 67 -6.90 -0.12 3.82
CA LYS A 67 -7.56 -0.87 2.73
C LYS A 67 -7.28 -0.24 1.37
N TYR A 68 -7.46 1.07 1.22
CA TYR A 68 -7.22 1.76 -0.06
C TYR A 68 -5.74 1.80 -0.42
N LEU A 69 -4.85 2.02 0.54
CA LEU A 69 -3.42 1.97 0.32
C LEU A 69 -2.98 0.59 -0.19
N TYR A 70 -3.40 -0.48 0.49
CA TYR A 70 -3.02 -1.85 0.10
C TYR A 70 -3.56 -2.19 -1.29
N SER A 71 -4.78 -1.74 -1.61
CA SER A 71 -5.33 -1.86 -2.96
C SER A 71 -4.48 -1.13 -4.01
N ALA A 72 -3.92 0.03 -3.70
CA ALA A 72 -3.03 0.75 -4.61
C ALA A 72 -1.71 -0.01 -4.81
N LEU A 73 -1.13 -0.55 -3.73
CA LEU A 73 0.13 -1.28 -3.77
C LEU A 73 0.05 -2.58 -4.59
N ASN A 74 -1.13 -3.17 -4.76
CA ASN A 74 -1.31 -4.36 -5.60
C ASN A 74 -0.73 -4.18 -7.01
N GLY A 75 -0.90 -3.01 -7.62
CA GLY A 75 -0.33 -2.74 -8.95
C GLY A 75 1.21 -2.68 -8.96
N LEU A 76 1.87 -2.38 -7.83
CA LEU A 76 3.32 -2.49 -7.70
C LEU A 76 3.77 -3.94 -7.55
N PHE A 77 2.98 -4.77 -6.86
CA PHE A 77 3.24 -6.20 -6.77
C PHE A 77 3.11 -6.89 -8.14
N ASP A 78 2.16 -6.47 -8.97
CA ASP A 78 2.02 -6.98 -10.33
C ASP A 78 3.21 -6.59 -11.24
N LEU A 79 3.97 -5.56 -10.86
CA LEU A 79 5.19 -5.13 -11.55
C LEU A 79 6.46 -5.81 -11.04
N LEU A 80 6.40 -6.53 -9.91
CA LEU A 80 7.55 -7.26 -9.39
C LEU A 80 7.77 -8.53 -10.20
N ASP A 81 9.00 -8.72 -10.70
CA ASP A 81 9.44 -10.02 -11.14
C ASP A 81 9.82 -10.91 -9.94
N GLU A 82 9.96 -12.21 -10.20
CA GLU A 82 10.27 -13.20 -9.17
C GLU A 82 11.63 -12.92 -8.50
N PHE A 83 12.60 -12.45 -9.28
CA PHE A 83 13.93 -12.09 -8.79
C PHE A 83 13.87 -10.89 -7.84
N SER A 84 13.17 -9.82 -8.20
CA SER A 84 13.00 -8.63 -7.38
C SER A 84 12.21 -8.93 -6.10
N SER A 85 11.25 -9.85 -6.17
CA SER A 85 10.50 -10.32 -5.00
C SER A 85 11.38 -11.06 -4.00
N ILE A 86 12.28 -11.92 -4.49
CA ILE A 86 13.27 -12.62 -3.64
C ILE A 86 14.27 -11.62 -3.07
N MET A 87 14.80 -10.73 -3.90
CA MET A 87 15.76 -9.71 -3.49
C MET A 87 15.20 -8.79 -2.41
N LEU A 88 13.95 -8.36 -2.56
CA LEU A 88 13.24 -7.55 -1.56
C LEU A 88 13.12 -8.29 -0.22
N LYS A 89 12.70 -9.56 -0.24
CA LYS A 89 12.61 -10.38 0.98
C LYS A 89 13.96 -10.56 1.69
N THR A 90 15.06 -10.60 0.95
CA THR A 90 16.41 -10.74 1.53
C THR A 90 16.93 -9.43 2.10
N ASN A 91 16.62 -8.30 1.46
CA ASN A 91 17.15 -6.98 1.83
C ASN A 91 16.39 -6.30 2.98
N LEU A 92 15.13 -6.68 3.23
CA LEU A 92 14.33 -6.12 4.31
C LEU A 92 14.79 -6.60 5.70
N LYS A 93 14.77 -5.71 6.70
CA LYS A 93 15.03 -6.08 8.10
C LYS A 93 13.89 -6.93 8.65
N GLU A 94 14.11 -7.68 9.72
CA GLU A 94 13.14 -8.63 10.27
C GLU A 94 11.73 -8.05 10.49
N ALA A 95 11.63 -6.89 11.14
CA ALA A 95 10.34 -6.21 11.34
C ALA A 95 9.66 -5.77 10.03
N GLU A 96 10.44 -5.35 9.04
CA GLU A 96 9.94 -4.95 7.73
C GLU A 96 9.48 -6.16 6.90
N ARG A 97 10.15 -7.31 7.06
CA ARG A 97 9.75 -8.58 6.42
C ARG A 97 8.37 -9.03 6.85
N GLU A 98 8.01 -8.88 8.12
CA GLU A 98 6.67 -9.25 8.60
C GLU A 98 5.58 -8.34 8.03
N ILE A 99 5.83 -7.04 7.95
CA ILE A 99 4.92 -6.08 7.30
C ILE A 99 4.76 -6.43 5.82
N PHE A 100 5.87 -6.67 5.13
CA PHE A 100 5.86 -7.07 3.73
C PHE A 100 5.09 -8.38 3.50
N LYS A 101 5.34 -9.43 4.30
CA LYS A 101 4.59 -10.70 4.23
C LYS A 101 3.10 -10.50 4.45
N ALA A 102 2.71 -9.64 5.40
CA ALA A 102 1.31 -9.36 5.67
C ALA A 102 0.61 -8.67 4.46
N ILE A 103 1.31 -7.77 3.76
CA ILE A 103 0.77 -7.12 2.55
C ILE A 103 0.77 -8.11 1.37
N TYR A 104 1.89 -8.80 1.14
CA TYR A 104 2.06 -9.73 0.03
C TYR A 104 1.09 -10.90 0.10
N SER A 105 0.83 -11.46 1.29
CA SER A 105 -0.16 -12.53 1.47
C SER A 105 -1.59 -12.08 1.16
N GLN A 106 -1.93 -10.82 1.43
CA GLN A 106 -3.24 -10.26 1.04
C GLN A 106 -3.34 -10.10 -0.47
N TRP A 107 -2.29 -9.59 -1.13
CA TRP A 107 -2.23 -9.54 -2.59
C TRP A 107 -2.34 -10.94 -3.20
N GLU A 108 -1.59 -11.90 -2.69
CA GLU A 108 -1.64 -13.28 -3.19
C GLU A 108 -3.03 -13.89 -3.02
N LYS A 109 -3.70 -13.67 -1.89
CA LYS A 109 -5.03 -14.22 -1.61
C LYS A 109 -6.15 -13.58 -2.45
N TYR A 110 -6.12 -12.27 -2.68
CA TYR A 110 -7.25 -11.52 -3.23
C TYR A 110 -7.02 -10.95 -4.63
N HIS A 111 -5.77 -10.85 -5.10
CA HIS A 111 -5.41 -10.15 -6.34
C HIS A 111 -4.71 -11.06 -7.36
N LYS A 112 -3.81 -11.93 -6.93
CA LYS A 112 -3.08 -12.85 -7.83
C LYS A 112 -3.99 -13.89 -8.49
N TYR A 113 -5.04 -14.32 -7.79
CA TYR A 113 -5.97 -15.38 -8.24
C TYR A 113 -7.28 -14.85 -8.88
N THR A 114 -7.47 -13.54 -9.01
CA THR A 114 -8.69 -12.94 -9.60
C THR A 114 -8.65 -12.76 -11.12
N GLY A 115 -7.80 -13.54 -11.81
CA GLY A 115 -8.00 -13.87 -13.22
C GLY A 115 -7.60 -12.78 -14.22
N LYS A 116 -6.40 -12.94 -14.80
CA LYS A 116 -6.32 -12.88 -16.26
C LYS A 116 -7.06 -14.11 -16.78
N VAL A 117 -8.35 -13.96 -17.10
CA VAL A 117 -9.08 -14.88 -17.97
C VAL A 117 -9.03 -14.30 -19.38
#